data_AF-A0A1M5SBA7-F1
#
_entry.id   AF-A0A1M5SBA7-F1
#
_cell.length_a   1.000
_cell.length_b   1.000
_cell.length_c   1.000
_cell.angle_alpha   90.00
_cell.angle_beta   90.00
_cell.angle_gamma   90.00
#
_symmetry.space_group_name_H-M   'P 1'
#
loop_
_entity.id
_entity.type
_entity.pdbx_description
1 polymer ?
#
loop_
_entity_poly.entity_id
_entity_poly.type
_entity_poly.pdbx_seq_one_letter_code
_entity_poly.pdbx_strand_id
1 'polypeptide(L)'
;MDYARYIVNAGDTIYKIAKAYNIEMAEIIHLNNLKHPDRIYAGQVLLLPFQGTCEQPPSEPAPIQIPEPTYTYAMWLYEAYAGKDSELTAITTYLYQAVLLDRPEFDALLRPIAYDEMQHLEKLALALRHLGVDPKYGSLSCGHWVDWRSRFVNYTTDLCMLLDSNIEDEARDHREYLELAEKIPIPEIQCILTEIAADEERHYHLFCQAKQQYCSEFSPPPPPPCSPPPIYTPIEEPEPVPIIDLPGPHDGGRG
;
A
#
# COMPACT_ATOMS: atom_id res chain seq x y z
N MET A 1 22.92 -24.51 -37.10
CA MET A 1 22.37 -24.15 -35.78
C MET A 1 21.71 -22.81 -35.96
N ASP A 2 20.40 -22.77 -35.78
CA ASP A 2 19.68 -21.51 -35.79
C ASP A 2 19.93 -20.79 -34.47
N TYR A 3 19.94 -19.47 -34.51
CA TYR A 3 20.21 -18.64 -33.34
C TYR A 3 19.26 -17.45 -33.31
N ALA A 4 18.80 -17.10 -32.11
CA ALA A 4 18.04 -15.88 -31.87
C ALA A 4 19.00 -14.76 -31.44
N ARG A 5 18.73 -13.52 -31.87
CA ARG A 5 19.48 -12.35 -31.41
C ARG A 5 18.77 -11.75 -30.20
N TYR A 6 19.51 -11.56 -29.12
CA TYR A 6 19.06 -10.93 -27.89
C TYR A 6 19.86 -9.65 -27.64
N ILE A 7 19.18 -8.54 -27.36
CA ILE A 7 19.83 -7.28 -26.99
C ILE A 7 19.84 -7.20 -25.46
N VAL A 8 21.04 -7.17 -24.88
CA VAL A 8 21.24 -7.11 -23.43
C VAL A 8 20.68 -5.80 -22.89
N ASN A 9 19.91 -5.88 -21.82
CA ASN A 9 19.35 -4.75 -21.09
C ASN A 9 20.20 -4.40 -19.86
N ALA A 10 19.99 -3.20 -19.31
CA ALA A 10 20.64 -2.82 -18.06
C ALA A 10 20.22 -3.76 -16.92
N GLY A 11 21.20 -4.39 -16.25
CA GLY A 11 20.97 -5.32 -15.14
C GLY A 11 20.82 -6.80 -15.54
N ASP A 12 20.94 -7.12 -16.83
CA ASP A 12 21.01 -8.49 -17.32
C ASP A 12 22.31 -9.17 -16.92
N THR A 13 22.23 -10.48 -16.72
CA THR A 13 23.39 -11.37 -16.57
C THR A 13 23.19 -12.59 -17.46
N ILE A 14 24.29 -13.25 -17.85
CA ILE A 14 24.20 -14.50 -18.62
C ILE A 14 23.31 -15.53 -17.91
N TYR A 15 23.36 -15.60 -16.58
CA TYR A 15 22.49 -16.46 -15.78
C TYR A 15 21.01 -16.12 -15.93
N LYS A 16 20.63 -14.84 -15.82
CA LYS A 16 19.23 -14.42 -15.97
C LYS A 16 18.70 -14.70 -17.37
N ILE A 17 19.51 -14.43 -18.39
CA ILE A 17 19.16 -14.69 -19.79
C ILE A 17 19.03 -16.20 -20.02
N ALA A 18 20.04 -16.99 -19.65
CA ALA A 18 20.02 -18.46 -19.72
C ALA A 18 18.77 -19.06 -19.08
N LYS A 19 18.44 -18.64 -17.85
CA LYS A 19 17.26 -19.10 -17.13
C LYS A 19 15.95 -18.70 -17.82
N ALA A 20 15.85 -17.46 -18.31
CA ALA A 20 14.63 -16.97 -18.97
C ALA A 20 14.32 -17.72 -20.27
N TYR A 21 15.36 -18.13 -21.00
CA TYR A 21 15.22 -18.83 -22.28
C TYR A 21 15.40 -20.35 -22.17
N ASN A 22 15.57 -20.89 -20.96
CA ASN A 22 15.86 -22.31 -20.70
C ASN A 22 17.04 -22.85 -21.53
N ILE A 23 18.13 -22.07 -21.58
CA ILE A 23 19.36 -22.39 -22.30
C ILE A 23 20.48 -22.53 -21.28
N GLU A 24 21.45 -23.42 -21.52
CA GLU A 24 22.62 -23.50 -20.65
C GLU A 24 23.53 -22.27 -20.83
N MET A 25 23.98 -21.68 -19.72
CA MET A 25 24.90 -20.53 -19.73
C MET A 25 26.15 -20.81 -20.57
N ALA A 26 26.67 -22.04 -20.48
CA ALA A 26 27.86 -22.47 -21.22
C ALA A 26 27.65 -22.40 -22.74
N GLU A 27 26.45 -22.70 -23.23
CA GLU A 27 26.13 -22.63 -24.65
C GLU A 27 26.10 -21.18 -25.14
N ILE A 28 25.52 -20.25 -24.37
CA ILE A 28 25.50 -18.82 -24.70
C ILE A 28 26.93 -18.26 -24.74
N ILE A 29 27.74 -18.62 -23.75
CA ILE A 29 29.14 -18.19 -23.64
C ILE A 29 29.95 -18.68 -24.82
N HIS A 30 29.83 -19.96 -25.16
CA HIS A 30 30.55 -20.57 -26.27
C HIS A 30 30.10 -19.99 -27.61
N LEU A 31 28.80 -19.87 -27.85
CA LEU A 31 28.23 -19.37 -29.10
C LEU A 31 28.63 -17.93 -29.39
N ASN A 32 28.77 -17.09 -28.35
CA ASN A 32 29.17 -15.69 -28.48
C ASN A 32 30.68 -15.45 -28.27
N ASN A 33 31.47 -16.50 -28.08
CA ASN A 33 32.91 -16.43 -27.79
C ASN A 33 33.24 -15.44 -26.64
N LEU A 34 32.43 -15.44 -25.57
CA LEU A 34 32.60 -14.50 -24.46
C LEU A 34 33.81 -14.89 -23.61
N LYS A 35 34.86 -14.06 -23.63
CA LYS A 35 36.07 -14.25 -22.80
C LYS A 35 35.86 -13.92 -21.34
N HIS A 36 34.91 -13.02 -21.05
CA HIS A 36 34.53 -12.60 -19.71
C HIS A 36 33.00 -12.66 -19.57
N PRO A 37 32.43 -13.85 -19.30
CA PRO A 37 30.97 -14.05 -19.23
C PRO A 37 30.23 -13.15 -18.25
N ASP A 38 30.91 -12.74 -17.17
CA ASP A 38 30.35 -11.84 -16.16
C ASP A 38 30.28 -10.37 -16.60
N ARG A 39 30.76 -10.06 -17.81
CA ARG A 39 30.86 -8.69 -18.35
C ARG A 39 30.15 -8.59 -19.68
N ILE A 40 28.82 -8.56 -19.60
CA ILE A 40 27.95 -8.16 -20.71
C ILE A 40 27.44 -6.74 -20.48
N TYR A 41 27.24 -5.99 -21.56
CA TYR A 41 26.87 -4.58 -21.50
C TYR A 41 25.50 -4.34 -22.10
N ALA A 42 24.73 -3.40 -21.53
CA ALA A 42 23.46 -2.99 -22.12
C ALA A 42 23.65 -2.52 -23.57
N GLY A 43 22.77 -2.96 -24.47
CA GLY A 43 22.86 -2.75 -25.92
C GLY A 43 23.74 -3.77 -26.66
N GLN A 44 24.48 -4.64 -25.95
CA GLN A 44 25.23 -5.73 -26.58
C GLN A 44 24.28 -6.76 -27.19
N VAL A 45 24.58 -7.23 -28.40
CA VAL A 45 23.82 -8.31 -29.03
C VAL A 45 24.46 -9.66 -28.69
N LEU A 46 23.68 -10.58 -28.14
CA LEU A 46 24.04 -11.98 -27.92
C LEU A 46 23.25 -12.89 -28.86
N LEU A 47 23.91 -13.93 -29.33
CA LEU A 47 23.34 -15.06 -30.06
C LEU A 47 22.92 -16.13 -29.06
N LEU A 48 21.66 -16.51 -29.07
CA LEU A 48 21.14 -17.58 -28.22
C LEU A 48 20.91 -18.83 -29.09
N PRO A 49 21.38 -20.02 -28.71
CA PRO A 49 21.13 -21.25 -29.45
C PRO A 49 19.62 -21.53 -29.52
N PHE A 50 19.12 -21.79 -30.72
CA PHE A 50 17.73 -22.16 -30.94
C PHE A 50 17.62 -23.68 -31.09
N GLN A 51 17.19 -24.38 -30.04
CA GLN A 51 16.81 -25.79 -30.15
C GLN A 51 15.34 -25.84 -30.60
N GLY A 52 15.12 -26.22 -31.86
CA GLY A 52 13.81 -26.28 -32.52
C GLY A 52 12.88 -27.39 -32.02
N THR A 53 12.73 -27.53 -30.71
CA THR A 53 11.64 -28.29 -30.09
C THR A 53 10.85 -27.34 -29.21
N CYS A 54 9.80 -26.78 -29.78
CA CYS A 54 8.74 -26.13 -29.01
C CYS A 54 8.00 -27.20 -28.20
N GLU A 55 8.60 -27.69 -27.12
CA GLU A 55 7.80 -28.00 -25.96
C GLU A 55 7.48 -26.64 -25.35
N GLN A 56 6.25 -26.18 -25.59
CA GLN A 56 5.79 -24.94 -24.98
C GLN A 56 5.98 -25.11 -23.46
N PRO A 57 6.58 -24.13 -22.75
CA PRO A 57 6.38 -24.07 -21.30
C PRO A 57 4.87 -24.23 -21.06
N PRO A 58 4.44 -24.94 -19.99
CA PRO A 58 3.02 -25.18 -19.75
C PRO A 58 2.29 -23.88 -20.01
N SER A 59 1.41 -23.88 -21.02
CA SER A 59 0.75 -22.67 -21.49
C SER A 59 0.25 -21.95 -20.26
N GLU A 60 0.79 -20.76 -20.01
CA GLU A 60 0.26 -19.90 -18.96
C GLU A 60 -1.25 -19.93 -19.12
N PRO A 61 -2.02 -20.29 -18.07
CA PRO A 61 -3.46 -20.38 -18.20
C PRO A 61 -3.92 -19.10 -18.87
N ALA A 62 -4.74 -19.24 -19.93
CA ALA A 62 -5.23 -18.11 -20.69
C ALA A 62 -5.67 -17.02 -19.69
N PRO A 63 -5.28 -15.74 -19.88
CA PRO A 63 -5.60 -14.68 -18.93
C PRO A 63 -7.07 -14.83 -18.53
N ILE A 64 -7.33 -14.99 -17.24
CA ILE A 64 -8.70 -15.18 -16.75
C ILE A 64 -9.50 -13.96 -17.22
N GLN A 65 -10.37 -14.17 -18.21
CA GLN A 65 -11.23 -13.11 -18.73
C GLN A 65 -12.35 -12.91 -17.71
N ILE A 66 -12.27 -11.83 -16.94
CA ILE A 66 -13.34 -11.46 -16.01
C ILE A 66 -14.55 -11.05 -16.85
N PRO A 67 -15.72 -11.68 -16.66
CA PRO A 67 -16.90 -11.37 -17.46
C PRO A 67 -17.43 -9.97 -17.13
N GLU A 68 -18.09 -9.33 -18.09
CA GLU A 68 -18.89 -8.14 -17.79
C GLU A 68 -20.18 -8.53 -17.04
N PRO A 69 -20.71 -7.69 -16.14
CA PRO A 69 -20.22 -6.35 -15.76
C PRO A 69 -19.17 -6.36 -14.63
N THR A 70 -18.74 -7.53 -14.16
CA THR A 70 -17.78 -7.69 -13.05
C THR A 70 -16.46 -6.96 -13.31
N TYR A 71 -15.99 -6.99 -14.56
CA TYR A 71 -14.81 -6.22 -14.96
C TYR A 71 -15.03 -4.72 -14.75
N THR A 72 -16.15 -4.17 -15.24
CA THR A 72 -16.51 -2.76 -15.03
C THR A 72 -16.62 -2.39 -13.53
N TYR A 73 -17.15 -3.26 -12.69
CA TYR A 73 -17.22 -3.00 -11.25
C TYR A 73 -15.83 -2.97 -10.61
N ALA A 74 -14.97 -3.94 -10.97
CA ALA A 74 -13.60 -3.97 -10.48
C ALA A 74 -12.83 -2.71 -10.88
N MET A 75 -13.04 -2.20 -12.11
CA MET A 75 -12.44 -0.95 -12.59
C MET A 75 -12.77 0.24 -11.70
N TRP A 76 -14.04 0.40 -11.32
CA TRP A 76 -14.45 1.49 -10.42
C TRP A 76 -13.87 1.33 -9.03
N LEU A 77 -13.87 0.11 -8.49
CA LEU A 77 -13.30 -0.17 -7.17
C LEU A 77 -11.78 0.01 -7.13
N TYR A 78 -11.04 -0.26 -8.21
CA TYR A 78 -9.60 0.00 -8.26
C TYR A 78 -9.26 1.50 -8.14
N GLU A 79 -10.09 2.39 -8.70
CA GLU A 79 -9.87 3.83 -8.55
C GLU A 79 -10.04 4.26 -7.10
N ALA A 80 -11.12 3.83 -6.44
CA ALA A 80 -11.34 4.09 -5.01
C ALA A 80 -10.29 3.42 -4.10
N TYR A 81 -9.79 2.24 -4.48
CA TYR A 81 -8.81 1.49 -3.70
C TYR A 81 -7.41 2.10 -3.76
N ALA A 82 -6.90 2.39 -4.95
CA ALA A 82 -5.50 2.80 -5.14
C ALA A 82 -5.30 3.73 -6.35
N GLY A 83 -6.30 4.53 -6.69
CA GLY A 83 -6.23 5.63 -7.64
C GLY A 83 -5.59 6.90 -7.08
N LYS A 84 -5.78 8.02 -7.77
CA LYS A 84 -5.24 9.32 -7.31
C LYS A 84 -5.99 9.78 -6.06
N ASP A 85 -7.31 9.76 -6.12
CA ASP A 85 -8.23 10.19 -5.08
C ASP A 85 -8.84 8.89 -4.50
N SER A 86 -8.12 8.26 -3.57
CA SER A 86 -8.34 6.88 -3.13
C SER A 86 -7.96 6.66 -1.68
N GLU A 87 -8.41 5.56 -1.09
CA GLU A 87 -8.09 5.15 0.28
C GLU A 87 -6.59 5.08 0.53
N LEU A 88 -5.83 4.49 -0.40
CA LEU A 88 -4.37 4.43 -0.25
C LEU A 88 -3.74 5.83 -0.26
N THR A 89 -4.26 6.75 -1.06
CA THR A 89 -3.82 8.14 -1.04
C THR A 89 -4.22 8.84 0.26
N ALA A 90 -5.43 8.62 0.77
CA ALA A 90 -5.91 9.21 2.02
C ALA A 90 -5.06 8.76 3.22
N ILE A 91 -4.83 7.45 3.39
CA ILE A 91 -3.94 6.87 4.43
C ILE A 91 -2.58 7.57 4.41
N THR A 92 -1.94 7.58 3.25
CA THR A 92 -0.57 8.09 3.12
C THR A 92 -0.50 9.60 3.30
N THR A 93 -1.54 10.32 2.89
CA THR A 93 -1.70 11.76 3.10
C THR A 93 -1.88 12.08 4.58
N TYR A 94 -2.83 11.46 5.27
CA TYR A 94 -3.13 11.77 6.67
C TYR A 94 -1.98 11.39 7.61
N LEU A 95 -1.31 10.26 7.36
CA LEU A 95 -0.10 9.89 8.11
C LEU A 95 1.05 10.89 7.88
N TYR A 96 1.25 11.34 6.65
CA TYR A 96 2.27 12.36 6.33
C TYR A 96 1.95 13.68 7.04
N GLN A 97 0.71 14.15 6.94
CA GLN A 97 0.25 15.39 7.55
C GLN A 97 0.35 15.34 9.09
N ALA A 98 0.03 14.20 9.72
CA ALA A 98 0.16 14.02 11.17
C ALA A 98 1.62 14.20 11.63
N VAL A 99 2.56 13.63 10.87
CA VAL A 99 4.00 13.80 11.12
C VAL A 99 4.46 15.22 10.84
N LEU A 100 3.96 15.85 9.78
CA LEU A 100 4.35 17.20 9.37
C LEU A 100 3.90 18.26 10.39
N LEU A 101 2.67 18.15 10.89
CA LEU A 101 2.10 19.13 11.82
C LEU A 101 2.69 18.99 13.23
N ASP A 102 3.09 17.78 13.64
CA ASP A 102 3.80 17.48 14.90
C ASP A 102 3.18 18.15 16.14
N ARG A 103 1.85 18.02 16.28
CA ARG A 103 1.07 18.60 17.38
C ARG A 103 0.02 17.61 17.89
N PRO A 104 -0.14 17.43 19.22
CA PRO A 104 -1.04 16.43 19.79
C PRO A 104 -2.49 16.54 19.31
N GLU A 105 -2.99 17.76 19.10
CA GLU A 105 -4.36 17.99 18.62
C GLU A 105 -4.58 17.50 17.18
N PHE A 106 -3.58 17.59 16.31
CA PHE A 106 -3.67 17.12 14.93
C PHE A 106 -3.31 15.64 14.82
N ASP A 107 -2.46 15.13 15.69
CA ASP A 107 -2.20 13.70 15.83
C ASP A 107 -3.48 12.94 16.21
N ALA A 108 -4.22 13.48 17.20
CA ALA A 108 -5.52 12.95 17.65
C ALA A 108 -6.65 13.09 16.62
N LEU A 109 -6.46 13.90 15.58
CA LEU A 109 -7.39 14.05 14.46
C LEU A 109 -7.01 13.13 13.30
N LEU A 110 -5.78 13.26 12.79
CA LEU A 110 -5.36 12.67 11.52
C LEU A 110 -5.03 11.18 11.62
N ARG A 111 -4.40 10.71 12.70
CA ARG A 111 -4.04 9.29 12.81
C ARG A 111 -5.25 8.37 12.93
N PRO A 112 -6.27 8.69 13.76
CA PRO A 112 -7.48 7.87 13.82
C PRO A 112 -8.17 7.79 12.45
N ILE A 113 -8.33 8.92 11.76
CA ILE A 113 -8.90 8.95 10.40
C ILE A 113 -8.05 8.08 9.45
N ALA A 114 -6.72 8.23 9.45
CA ALA A 114 -5.84 7.37 8.64
C ALA A 114 -6.00 5.86 8.94
N TYR A 115 -6.37 5.48 10.17
CA TYR A 115 -6.63 4.08 10.52
C TYR A 115 -8.02 3.61 10.09
N ASP A 116 -8.99 4.50 10.01
CA ASP A 116 -10.28 4.22 9.37
C ASP A 116 -10.05 3.97 7.86
N GLU A 117 -9.25 4.81 7.19
CA GLU A 117 -8.90 4.60 5.77
C GLU A 117 -8.15 3.28 5.52
N MET A 118 -7.32 2.82 6.46
CA MET A 118 -6.70 1.49 6.37
C MET A 118 -7.74 0.37 6.38
N GLN A 119 -8.82 0.52 7.15
CA GLN A 119 -9.94 -0.42 7.17
C GLN A 119 -10.77 -0.29 5.88
N HIS A 120 -11.00 0.92 5.37
CA HIS A 120 -11.67 1.14 4.09
C HIS A 120 -10.91 0.45 2.95
N LEU A 121 -9.59 0.65 2.88
CA LEU A 121 -8.70 -0.01 1.94
C LEU A 121 -8.82 -1.53 2.02
N GLU A 122 -8.81 -2.11 3.23
CA GLU A 122 -9.01 -3.55 3.41
C GLU A 122 -10.40 -4.01 2.92
N LYS A 123 -11.47 -3.29 3.26
CA LYS A 123 -12.83 -3.59 2.79
C LYS A 123 -12.92 -3.56 1.27
N LEU A 124 -12.31 -2.57 0.61
CA LEU A 124 -12.25 -2.49 -0.85
C LEU A 124 -11.40 -3.64 -1.44
N ALA A 125 -10.30 -4.03 -0.80
CA ALA A 125 -9.54 -5.21 -1.21
C ALA A 125 -10.40 -6.49 -1.13
N LEU A 126 -11.22 -6.63 -0.09
CA LEU A 126 -12.16 -7.75 0.04
C LEU A 126 -13.26 -7.71 -1.04
N ALA A 127 -13.77 -6.54 -1.39
CA ALA A 127 -14.71 -6.36 -2.50
C ALA A 127 -14.08 -6.74 -3.85
N LEU A 128 -12.85 -6.32 -4.12
CA LEU A 128 -12.07 -6.71 -5.30
C LEU A 128 -11.86 -8.24 -5.34
N ARG A 129 -11.48 -8.85 -4.22
CA ARG A 129 -11.37 -10.32 -4.12
C ARG A 129 -12.70 -11.02 -4.34
N HIS A 130 -13.82 -10.44 -3.88
CA HIS A 130 -15.16 -10.97 -4.11
C HIS A 130 -15.52 -10.98 -5.61
N LEU A 131 -15.05 -9.99 -6.37
CA LEU A 131 -15.16 -9.95 -7.84
C LEU A 131 -14.19 -10.91 -8.55
N GLY A 132 -13.35 -11.64 -7.81
CA GLY A 132 -12.38 -12.59 -8.36
C GLY A 132 -11.11 -11.95 -8.90
N VAL A 133 -10.80 -10.71 -8.53
CA VAL A 133 -9.61 -9.98 -9.00
C VAL A 133 -8.55 -9.83 -7.90
N ASP A 134 -7.31 -9.62 -8.32
CA ASP A 134 -6.16 -9.40 -7.42
C ASP A 134 -6.09 -7.92 -6.99
N PRO A 135 -6.24 -7.57 -5.70
CA PRO A 135 -6.27 -6.18 -5.24
C PRO A 135 -4.87 -5.54 -5.23
N LYS A 136 -4.27 -5.42 -6.42
CA LYS A 136 -3.00 -4.70 -6.64
C LYS A 136 -3.20 -3.21 -6.44
N TYR A 137 -2.21 -2.56 -5.82
CA TYR A 137 -2.22 -1.11 -5.61
C TYR A 137 -1.97 -0.35 -6.92
N GLY A 138 -3.06 -0.08 -7.63
CA GLY A 138 -3.09 0.76 -8.81
C GLY A 138 -4.51 0.82 -9.38
N SER A 139 -4.64 1.57 -10.47
CA SER A 139 -5.92 1.69 -11.18
C SER A 139 -5.70 1.70 -12.68
N LEU A 140 -6.80 1.62 -13.43
CA LEU A 140 -6.77 1.66 -14.88
C LEU A 140 -7.04 3.08 -15.38
N SER A 141 -6.00 3.70 -15.93
CA SER A 141 -6.06 5.03 -16.52
C SER A 141 -6.00 4.93 -18.04
N CYS A 142 -7.00 5.47 -18.74
CA CYS A 142 -7.12 5.41 -20.20
C CYS A 142 -6.92 3.98 -20.78
N GLY A 143 -7.45 2.96 -20.10
CA GLY A 143 -7.37 1.56 -20.52
C GLY A 143 -6.03 0.87 -20.25
N HIS A 144 -5.11 1.52 -19.53
CA HIS A 144 -3.81 0.95 -19.15
C HIS A 144 -3.68 0.90 -17.63
N TRP A 145 -3.07 -0.17 -17.13
CA TRP A 145 -2.76 -0.29 -15.71
C TRP A 145 -1.69 0.73 -15.30
N VAL A 146 -1.94 1.42 -14.20
CA VAL A 146 -1.04 2.40 -13.60
C VAL A 146 -0.94 2.09 -12.11
N ASP A 147 0.25 1.70 -11.68
CA ASP A 147 0.52 1.49 -10.25
C ASP A 147 0.30 2.80 -9.47
N TRP A 148 -0.10 2.67 -8.21
CA TRP A 148 -0.19 3.81 -7.30
C TRP A 148 1.17 4.48 -7.16
N ARG A 149 1.19 5.82 -7.10
CA ARG A 149 2.43 6.60 -7.06
C ARG A 149 2.41 7.58 -5.90
N SER A 150 3.54 7.70 -5.21
CA SER A 150 3.72 8.65 -4.09
C SER A 150 3.48 10.13 -4.44
N ARG A 151 3.42 10.48 -5.73
CA ARG A 151 3.06 11.81 -6.22
C ARG A 151 1.56 12.15 -6.07
N PHE A 152 0.72 11.18 -5.73
CA PHE A 152 -0.70 11.40 -5.46
C PHE A 152 -0.95 12.00 -4.08
N VAL A 153 -0.03 11.79 -3.15
CA VAL A 153 -0.07 12.35 -1.79
C VAL A 153 -0.08 13.88 -1.83
N ASN A 154 -0.96 14.50 -1.04
CA ASN A 154 -0.99 15.94 -0.87
C ASN A 154 0.09 16.39 0.13
N TYR A 155 1.16 17.01 -0.38
CA TYR A 155 2.28 17.53 0.43
C TYR A 155 2.13 18.99 0.86
N THR A 156 0.92 19.55 0.80
CA THR A 156 0.65 20.94 1.23
C THR A 156 1.06 21.15 2.69
N THR A 157 1.72 22.28 2.98
CA THR A 157 2.23 22.61 4.32
C THR A 157 1.43 23.70 5.02
N ASP A 158 0.57 24.42 4.31
CA ASP A 158 -0.33 25.40 4.92
C ASP A 158 -1.49 24.67 5.59
N LEU A 159 -1.67 24.89 6.90
CA LEU A 159 -2.67 24.18 7.70
C LEU A 159 -4.09 24.35 7.14
N CYS A 160 -4.45 25.56 6.71
CA CYS A 160 -5.81 25.84 6.29
C CYS A 160 -6.09 25.31 4.89
N MET A 161 -5.14 25.43 3.96
CA MET A 161 -5.25 24.77 2.66
C MET A 161 -5.27 23.24 2.77
N LEU A 162 -4.51 22.68 3.71
CA LEU A 162 -4.50 21.24 4.00
C LEU A 162 -5.88 20.79 4.47
N LEU A 163 -6.45 21.45 5.49
CA LEU A 163 -7.78 21.14 6.00
C LEU A 163 -8.85 21.34 4.93
N ASP A 164 -8.71 22.35 4.08
CA ASP A 164 -9.61 22.55 2.93
C ASP A 164 -9.57 21.40 1.93
N SER A 165 -8.38 20.95 1.54
CA SER A 165 -8.24 19.78 0.66
C SER A 165 -8.88 18.55 1.28
N ASN A 166 -8.58 18.25 2.54
CA ASN A 166 -9.14 17.06 3.20
C ASN A 166 -10.68 17.15 3.26
N ILE A 167 -11.26 18.30 3.57
CA ILE A 167 -12.72 18.50 3.56
C ILE A 167 -13.31 18.24 2.16
N GLU A 168 -12.67 18.76 1.12
CA GLU A 168 -13.12 18.56 -0.27
C GLU A 168 -13.01 17.10 -0.71
N ASP A 169 -11.96 16.41 -0.26
CA ASP A 169 -11.70 15.01 -0.54
C ASP A 169 -12.77 14.13 0.13
N GLU A 170 -12.95 14.25 1.45
CA GLU A 170 -13.98 13.49 2.19
C GLU A 170 -15.41 13.71 1.66
N ALA A 171 -15.76 14.96 1.32
CA ALA A 171 -17.08 15.26 0.77
C ALA A 171 -17.30 14.66 -0.62
N ARG A 172 -16.24 14.56 -1.43
CA ARG A 172 -16.30 13.92 -2.74
C ARG A 172 -16.44 12.42 -2.57
N ASP A 173 -15.60 11.81 -1.75
CA ASP A 173 -15.49 10.38 -1.57
C ASP A 173 -16.80 9.82 -0.98
N HIS A 174 -17.42 10.50 0.00
CA HIS A 174 -18.78 10.19 0.48
C HIS A 174 -19.80 10.03 -0.66
N ARG A 175 -19.85 11.00 -1.58
CA ARG A 175 -20.83 10.96 -2.69
C ARG A 175 -20.48 9.86 -3.69
N GLU A 176 -19.20 9.70 -4.01
CA GLU A 176 -18.75 8.69 -4.96
C GLU A 176 -19.05 7.29 -4.45
N TYR A 177 -18.86 7.01 -3.17
CA TYR A 177 -19.22 5.73 -2.57
C TYR A 177 -20.73 5.45 -2.62
N LEU A 178 -21.58 6.44 -2.34
CA LEU A 178 -23.03 6.27 -2.49
C LEU A 178 -23.42 6.00 -3.96
N GLU A 179 -22.83 6.72 -4.91
CA GLU A 179 -23.06 6.48 -6.33
C GLU A 179 -22.59 5.07 -6.77
N LEU A 180 -21.44 4.60 -6.28
CA LEU A 180 -20.95 3.26 -6.57
C LEU A 180 -21.86 2.19 -5.97
N ALA A 181 -22.36 2.39 -4.75
CA ALA A 181 -23.31 1.49 -4.10
C ALA A 181 -24.62 1.36 -4.91
N GLU A 182 -25.07 2.42 -5.56
CA GLU A 182 -26.22 2.34 -6.48
C GLU A 182 -25.89 1.60 -7.79
N LYS A 183 -24.69 1.79 -8.32
CA LYS A 183 -24.26 1.24 -9.63
C LYS A 183 -23.86 -0.24 -9.57
N ILE A 184 -23.43 -0.75 -8.40
CA ILE A 184 -22.96 -2.14 -8.24
C ILE A 184 -24.03 -2.96 -7.50
N PRO A 185 -24.85 -3.77 -8.20
CA PRO A 185 -25.98 -4.51 -7.61
C PRO A 185 -25.54 -5.81 -6.91
N ILE A 186 -24.51 -5.73 -6.05
CA ILE A 186 -23.97 -6.85 -5.28
C ILE A 186 -24.11 -6.49 -3.79
N PRO A 187 -25.06 -7.09 -3.05
CA PRO A 187 -25.40 -6.65 -1.69
C PRO A 187 -24.21 -6.54 -0.73
N GLU A 188 -23.25 -7.45 -0.82
CA GLU A 188 -22.03 -7.45 0.00
C GLU A 188 -21.17 -6.22 -0.28
N ILE A 189 -21.03 -5.83 -1.56
CA ILE A 189 -20.27 -4.65 -1.97
C ILE A 189 -21.06 -3.37 -1.64
N GLN A 190 -22.38 -3.37 -1.84
CA GLN A 190 -23.22 -2.23 -1.45
C GLN A 190 -23.09 -1.92 0.04
N CYS A 191 -23.13 -2.95 0.90
CA CYS A 191 -22.94 -2.80 2.34
C CYS A 191 -21.58 -2.15 2.65
N ILE A 192 -20.50 -2.67 2.07
CA ILE A 192 -19.15 -2.13 2.23
C ILE A 192 -19.10 -0.65 1.84
N LEU A 193 -19.58 -0.29 0.65
CA LEU A 193 -19.52 1.08 0.14
C LEU A 193 -20.37 2.03 0.98
N THR A 194 -21.54 1.61 1.47
CA THR A 194 -22.38 2.43 2.34
C THR A 194 -21.80 2.64 3.74
N GLU A 195 -21.06 1.65 4.26
CA GLU A 195 -20.32 1.82 5.52
C GLU A 195 -19.20 2.83 5.36
N ILE A 196 -18.38 2.69 4.32
CA ILE A 196 -17.29 3.64 4.01
C ILE A 196 -17.86 5.05 3.82
N ALA A 197 -18.94 5.22 3.05
CA ALA A 197 -19.57 6.53 2.87
C ALA A 197 -20.00 7.18 4.21
N ALA A 198 -20.48 6.39 5.17
CA ALA A 198 -20.85 6.90 6.49
C ALA A 198 -19.63 7.25 7.35
N ASP A 199 -18.47 6.66 7.08
CA ASP A 199 -17.20 6.99 7.69
C ASP A 199 -16.69 8.33 7.12
N GLU A 200 -16.73 8.54 5.80
CA GLU A 200 -16.31 9.80 5.15
C GLU A 200 -17.14 11.01 5.60
N GLU A 201 -18.46 10.84 5.81
CA GLU A 201 -19.29 11.92 6.34
C GLU A 201 -18.82 12.36 7.74
N ARG A 202 -18.38 11.41 8.57
CA ARG A 202 -17.84 11.73 9.90
C ARG A 202 -16.49 12.42 9.78
N HIS A 203 -15.60 11.94 8.92
CA HIS A 203 -14.29 12.55 8.69
C HIS A 203 -14.42 13.98 8.17
N TYR A 204 -15.30 14.21 7.19
CA TYR A 204 -15.69 15.54 6.71
C TYR A 204 -16.05 16.49 7.86
N HIS A 205 -16.91 16.04 8.78
CA HIS A 205 -17.33 16.86 9.92
C HIS A 205 -16.18 17.14 10.90
N LEU A 206 -15.31 16.15 11.15
CA LEU A 206 -14.12 16.33 12.01
C LEU A 206 -13.17 17.37 11.41
N PHE A 207 -12.89 17.33 10.11
CA PHE A 207 -12.06 18.32 9.45
C PHE A 207 -12.71 19.71 9.43
N CYS A 208 -14.02 19.80 9.19
CA CYS A 208 -14.76 21.07 9.27
C CYS A 208 -14.64 21.71 10.66
N GLN A 209 -14.78 20.92 11.73
CA GLN A 209 -14.62 21.38 13.10
C GLN A 209 -13.18 21.88 13.35
N ALA A 210 -12.17 21.13 12.90
CA ALA A 210 -10.77 21.51 13.02
C ALA A 210 -10.49 22.83 12.28
N LYS A 211 -10.98 22.99 11.05
CA LYS A 211 -10.83 24.22 10.28
C LYS A 211 -11.47 25.41 11.00
N GLN A 212 -12.70 25.24 11.50
CA GLN A 212 -13.37 26.30 12.26
C GLN A 212 -12.55 26.72 13.49
N GLN A 213 -11.94 25.77 14.18
CA GLN A 213 -11.17 26.03 15.39
C GLN A 213 -9.83 26.73 15.13
N TYR A 214 -9.11 26.35 14.06
CA TYR A 214 -7.70 26.73 13.87
C TYR A 214 -7.46 27.71 12.70
N CYS A 215 -8.44 27.92 11.83
CA CYS A 215 -8.32 28.79 10.64
C CYS A 215 -9.20 30.04 10.69
N SER A 216 -9.97 30.23 11.76
CA SER A 216 -10.77 31.45 11.96
C SER A 216 -9.88 32.64 12.38
N GLU A 217 -10.23 33.86 11.96
CA GLU A 217 -9.48 35.11 12.22
C GLU A 217 -9.25 35.44 13.71
N PHE A 218 -9.93 34.74 14.63
CA PHE A 218 -9.79 34.86 16.10
C PHE A 218 -9.38 33.54 16.76
N SER A 219 -8.47 32.77 16.15
CA SER A 219 -7.96 31.56 16.80
C SER A 219 -7.28 31.90 18.14
N PRO A 220 -7.61 31.20 19.24
CA PRO A 220 -6.88 31.37 20.49
C PRO A 220 -5.41 30.98 20.28
N PRO A 221 -4.47 31.60 21.03
CA PRO A 221 -3.06 31.31 20.86
C PRO A 221 -2.81 29.81 21.06
N PRO A 222 -1.92 29.20 20.25
CA PRO A 222 -1.59 27.79 20.41
C PRO A 222 -1.12 27.55 21.85
N PRO A 223 -1.54 26.44 22.48
CA PRO A 223 -0.98 26.07 23.78
C PRO A 223 0.56 26.01 23.67
N PRO A 224 1.29 26.41 24.73
CA PRO A 224 2.75 26.41 24.70
C PRO A 224 3.25 25.00 24.34
N PRO A 225 4.40 24.89 23.66
CA PRO A 225 4.94 23.59 23.27
C PRO A 225 5.20 22.76 24.52
N CYS A 226 4.28 21.85 24.83
CA CYS A 226 4.54 20.76 25.75
C CYS A 226 5.55 19.87 25.05
N SER A 227 6.77 19.87 25.56
CA SER A 227 7.83 18.97 25.11
C SER A 227 7.27 17.54 24.98
N PRO A 228 7.53 16.84 23.86
CA PRO A 228 7.03 15.49 23.70
C PRO A 228 7.61 14.58 24.79
N PRO A 229 6.82 13.68 25.41
CA PRO A 229 7.41 12.59 26.17
C PRO A 229 8.22 11.70 25.20
N PRO A 230 9.32 11.10 25.66
CA PRO A 230 10.18 10.30 24.79
C PRO A 230 9.39 9.18 24.12
N ILE A 231 9.60 9.02 22.81
CA ILE A 231 9.13 7.87 22.06
C ILE A 231 9.85 6.65 22.65
N TYR A 232 9.07 5.76 23.28
CA TYR A 232 9.51 4.53 23.94
C TYR A 232 10.24 4.72 25.28
N THR A 233 9.50 4.57 26.38
CA THR A 233 10.07 4.00 27.61
C THR A 233 10.02 2.47 27.48
N PRO A 234 11.15 1.75 27.53
CA PRO A 234 11.11 0.31 27.74
C PRO A 234 10.22 0.02 28.94
N ILE A 235 9.37 -1.01 28.86
CA ILE A 235 8.78 -1.58 30.05
C ILE A 235 9.97 -2.03 30.89
N GLU A 236 10.26 -1.34 32.00
CA GLU A 236 11.15 -1.91 33.01
C GLU A 236 10.54 -3.26 33.38
N GLU A 237 11.26 -4.34 33.06
CA GLU A 237 10.92 -5.65 33.62
C GLU A 237 10.79 -5.45 35.14
N PRO A 238 9.69 -5.91 35.77
CA PRO A 238 9.56 -5.77 37.20
C PRO A 238 10.78 -6.40 37.85
N GLU A 239 11.45 -5.65 38.74
CA GLU A 239 12.58 -6.19 39.48
C GLU A 239 12.19 -7.55 40.08
N PRO A 240 13.06 -8.56 40.02
CA PRO A 240 12.76 -9.86 40.56
C PRO A 240 12.38 -9.70 42.03
N VAL A 241 11.14 -10.10 42.35
CA VAL A 241 10.63 -10.09 43.72
C VAL A 241 11.65 -10.80 44.61
N PRO A 242 12.14 -10.18 45.70
CA PRO A 242 13.09 -10.84 46.57
C PRO A 242 12.45 -12.13 47.08
N ILE A 243 13.15 -13.24 46.85
CA ILE A 243 12.78 -14.55 47.39
C ILE A 243 12.77 -14.41 48.90
N ILE A 244 11.58 -14.39 49.48
CA ILE A 244 11.40 -14.51 50.93
C ILE A 244 11.75 -15.96 51.25
N ASP A 245 12.94 -16.19 51.80
CA ASP A 245 13.29 -17.48 52.42
C ASP A 245 12.34 -17.71 53.60
N LEU A 246 11.27 -18.45 53.33
CA LEU A 246 10.43 -19.02 54.38
C LEU A 246 11.29 -20.06 55.11
N PRO A 247 11.47 -19.94 56.44
CA PRO A 247 12.23 -20.94 57.18
C PRO A 247 11.50 -22.29 57.06
N GLY A 248 12.18 -23.24 56.41
CA GLY A 248 11.74 -24.62 56.32
C GLY A 248 11.62 -25.26 57.71
N PRO A 249 10.81 -26.33 57.83
CA PRO A 249 10.51 -26.94 59.11
C PRO A 249 11.78 -27.49 59.76
N HIS A 250 12.07 -27.03 60.97
CA HIS A 250 13.10 -27.63 61.83
C HIS A 250 12.68 -29.05 62.19
N ASP A 251 13.26 -30.03 61.51
CA ASP A 251 13.29 -31.41 61.97
C ASP A 251 14.20 -31.51 63.21
N GLY A 252 13.63 -32.10 64.27
CA GLY A 252 14.15 -32.07 65.62
C GLY A 252 15.48 -32.78 65.86
N GLY A 253 16.23 -32.24 66.83
CA GLY A 253 17.38 -32.89 67.46
C GLY A 253 17.07 -33.22 68.92
N ARG A 254 17.23 -34.49 69.27
CA ARG A 254 17.20 -35.03 70.63
C ARG A 254 18.34 -34.46 71.48
N GLY A 255 18.07 -34.22 72.76
CA GLY A 255 19.05 -33.89 73.80
C GLY A 255 18.36 -33.56 75.11
#